data_AF-A0A6M2E356-F1
#
_entry.id   AF-A0A6M2E356-F1
#
_cell.length_a   1.000
_cell.length_b   1.000
_cell.length_c   1.000
_cell.angle_alpha   90.00
_cell.angle_beta   90.00
_cell.angle_gamma   90.00
#
_symmetry.space_group_name_H-M   'P 1'
#
loop_
_entity.id
_entity.type
_entity.pdbx_description
1 polymer ?
#
loop_
_entity_poly.entity_id
_entity_poly.type
_entity_poly.pdbx_seq_one_letter_code
_entity_poly.pdbx_strand_id
1 'polypeptide(L)'
;MHLFHVFRVLLCTFVVQGTEESPTKELPDCSKAPKPSDVAEGKTFRELFIVSTLDGKITALDPRAHGNLVWSHETGPGGLLSSSLSRLEMHNRGQRVRLIPSLDGSLYKFNGETVEPLPLSADFLLRSSYRLG
;
A
#
# COMPACT_ATOMS: atom_id res chain seq x y z
N MET A 1 -0.02 -57.68 37.26
CA MET A 1 0.58 -58.27 36.06
C MET A 1 0.51 -57.24 34.95
N HIS A 2 1.67 -56.81 34.47
CA HIS A 2 1.88 -55.74 33.50
C HIS A 2 1.09 -55.94 32.20
N LEU A 3 0.48 -54.87 31.68
CA LEU A 3 0.22 -54.80 30.24
C LEU A 3 0.44 -53.38 29.70
N PHE A 4 1.71 -53.13 29.45
CA PHE A 4 2.33 -52.30 28.42
C PHE A 4 1.50 -51.20 27.74
N HIS A 5 1.94 -49.98 28.02
CA HIS A 5 2.01 -48.82 27.13
C HIS A 5 1.96 -49.14 25.63
N VAL A 6 0.99 -48.56 24.93
CA VAL A 6 1.17 -48.10 23.55
C VAL A 6 0.58 -46.70 23.45
N PHE A 7 1.40 -45.70 23.80
CA PHE A 7 1.12 -44.30 23.52
C PHE A 7 1.29 -44.12 22.01
N ARG A 8 0.20 -44.24 21.25
CA ARG A 8 0.21 -44.04 19.80
C ARG A 8 0.39 -42.54 19.54
N VAL A 9 1.63 -42.09 19.46
CA VAL A 9 1.99 -40.75 18.97
C VAL A 9 1.57 -40.69 17.51
N LEU A 10 0.37 -40.18 17.27
CA LEU A 10 -0.10 -39.81 15.94
C LEU A 10 0.70 -38.56 15.53
N LEU A 11 1.88 -38.77 14.95
CA LEU A 11 2.59 -37.75 14.19
C LEU A 11 1.71 -37.42 12.98
N CYS A 12 0.75 -36.51 13.16
CA CYS A 12 0.21 -35.73 12.05
C CYS A 12 1.38 -34.90 11.54
N THR A 13 2.10 -35.43 10.55
CA THR A 13 2.85 -34.61 9.62
C THR A 13 1.83 -33.72 8.94
N PHE A 14 1.61 -32.53 9.49
CA PHE A 14 1.02 -31.44 8.74
C PHE A 14 2.00 -31.15 7.61
N VAL A 15 1.77 -31.80 6.48
CA VAL A 15 2.31 -31.34 5.21
C VAL A 15 1.65 -29.99 5.02
N VAL A 16 2.39 -28.92 5.34
CA VAL A 16 2.04 -27.57 4.92
C VAL A 16 2.16 -27.62 3.40
N GLN A 17 1.05 -27.94 2.73
CA GLN A 17 0.87 -27.58 1.33
C GLN A 17 0.91 -26.06 1.31
N GLY A 18 2.08 -25.51 1.00
CA GLY A 18 2.19 -24.12 0.59
C GLY A 18 1.15 -23.91 -0.49
N THR A 19 0.15 -23.09 -0.19
CA THR A 19 -0.81 -22.64 -1.19
C THR A 19 -0.01 -22.04 -2.32
N GLU A 20 -0.20 -22.56 -3.53
CA GLU A 20 0.39 -21.99 -4.73
C GLU A 20 0.27 -20.47 -4.68
N GLU A 21 1.38 -19.78 -4.88
CA GLU A 21 1.40 -18.34 -5.09
C GLU A 21 0.37 -18.03 -6.16
N SER A 22 -0.72 -17.39 -5.75
CA SER A 22 -1.69 -16.77 -6.64
C SER A 22 -0.90 -16.04 -7.72
N PRO A 23 -1.22 -16.22 -9.03
CA PRO A 23 -0.45 -15.60 -10.09
C PRO A 23 -0.44 -14.10 -9.84
N THR A 24 0.70 -13.57 -9.41
CA THR A 24 0.89 -12.14 -9.26
C THR A 24 0.73 -11.57 -10.66
N LYS A 25 -0.37 -10.86 -10.89
CA LYS A 25 -0.63 -10.19 -12.16
C LYS A 25 0.42 -9.09 -12.30
N GLU A 26 1.59 -9.44 -12.82
CA GLU A 26 2.72 -8.54 -12.91
C GLU A 26 2.37 -7.28 -13.70
N LEU A 27 3.00 -6.17 -13.32
CA LEU A 27 2.83 -4.92 -14.03
C LEU A 27 3.40 -5.05 -15.45
N PRO A 28 2.83 -4.33 -16.44
CA PRO A 28 3.33 -4.37 -17.81
C PRO A 28 4.80 -3.96 -17.89
N ASP A 29 5.63 -4.74 -18.59
CA ASP A 29 7.02 -4.39 -18.86
C ASP A 29 7.12 -3.25 -19.89
N CYS A 30 7.46 -2.05 -19.40
CA CYS A 30 7.65 -0.87 -20.24
C CYS A 30 8.95 -0.89 -21.05
N SER A 31 9.88 -1.80 -20.80
CA SER A 31 11.17 -1.88 -21.50
C SER A 31 11.02 -2.20 -22.98
N LYS A 32 9.90 -2.85 -23.35
CA LYS A 32 9.54 -3.20 -24.72
C LYS A 32 8.49 -2.26 -25.31
N ALA A 33 8.17 -1.17 -24.62
CA ALA A 33 7.20 -0.20 -25.11
C ALA A 33 7.71 0.41 -26.44
N PRO A 34 6.86 0.52 -27.47
CA PRO A 34 7.24 1.18 -28.72
C PRO A 34 7.69 2.60 -28.40
N LYS A 35 8.88 2.98 -28.88
CA LYS A 35 9.30 4.38 -28.80
C LYS A 35 8.41 5.21 -29.73
N PRO A 36 8.14 6.49 -29.42
CA PRO A 36 7.34 7.36 -30.27
C PRO A 36 7.84 7.42 -31.73
N SER A 37 9.13 7.17 -31.96
CA SER A 37 9.77 7.10 -33.28
C SER A 37 9.43 5.85 -34.10
N ASP A 38 9.01 4.76 -33.44
CA ASP A 38 8.84 3.43 -34.05
C ASP A 38 7.36 3.11 -34.31
N VAL A 39 6.47 4.05 -33.97
CA VAL A 39 5.04 3.91 -34.15
C VAL A 39 4.67 4.39 -35.56
N ALA A 40 4.41 3.44 -36.46
CA ALA A 40 3.75 3.73 -37.73
C ALA A 40 2.48 4.57 -37.48
N GLU A 41 2.29 5.63 -38.28
CA GLU A 41 1.12 6.52 -38.26
C GLU A 41 -0.16 5.71 -38.10
N GLY A 42 -0.78 5.75 -36.90
CA GLY A 42 -2.05 5.07 -36.63
C GLY A 42 -2.17 4.30 -35.31
N LYS A 43 -1.07 4.05 -34.58
CA LYS A 43 -1.17 3.47 -33.22
C LYS A 43 -1.31 4.56 -32.17
N THR A 44 -2.52 4.75 -31.66
CA THR A 44 -2.79 5.68 -30.57
C THR A 44 -2.34 5.08 -29.24
N PHE A 45 -1.53 5.83 -28.48
CA PHE A 45 -1.22 5.46 -27.10
C PHE A 45 -2.49 5.61 -26.26
N ARG A 46 -2.79 4.59 -25.42
CA ARG A 46 -3.88 4.70 -24.44
C ARG A 46 -3.39 5.51 -23.24
N GLU A 47 -4.03 6.64 -23.00
CA GLU A 47 -3.82 7.45 -21.80
C GLU A 47 -4.54 6.79 -20.62
N LEU A 48 -3.85 6.63 -19.50
CA LEU A 48 -4.40 6.03 -18.28
C LEU A 48 -4.08 6.94 -17.09
N PHE A 49 -5.01 7.04 -16.14
CA PHE A 49 -4.73 7.62 -14.82
C PHE A 49 -4.22 6.54 -13.89
N ILE A 50 -3.01 6.75 -13.36
CA ILE A 50 -2.41 5.86 -12.36
C ILE A 50 -2.72 6.44 -10.99
N VAL A 51 -3.42 5.66 -10.16
CA VAL A 51 -3.77 6.01 -8.79
C VAL A 51 -3.04 5.05 -7.86
N SER A 52 -2.36 5.61 -6.86
CA SER A 52 -1.70 4.84 -5.82
C SER A 52 -2.32 5.22 -4.48
N THR A 53 -2.87 4.24 -3.77
CA THR A 53 -3.46 4.44 -2.44
C THR A 53 -2.49 3.99 -1.36
N LEU A 54 -2.62 4.58 -0.17
CA LEU A 54 -1.67 4.39 0.95
C LEU A 54 -1.67 2.95 1.49
N ASP A 55 -2.72 2.19 1.22
CA ASP A 55 -2.96 0.81 1.64
C ASP A 55 -2.28 -0.24 0.75
N GLY A 56 -1.48 0.14 -0.24
CA GLY A 56 -0.72 -0.85 -1.04
C GLY A 56 -1.18 -1.01 -2.47
N LYS A 57 -2.27 -0.33 -2.86
CA LYS A 57 -2.94 -0.60 -4.12
C LYS A 57 -2.61 0.43 -5.18
N ILE A 58 -2.21 -0.06 -6.35
CA ILE A 58 -1.99 0.73 -7.56
C ILE A 58 -3.04 0.34 -8.59
N THR A 59 -3.78 1.31 -9.12
CA THR A 59 -4.79 1.09 -10.16
C THR A 59 -4.54 1.97 -11.37
N ALA A 60 -4.90 1.44 -12.55
CA ALA A 60 -5.02 2.23 -13.75
C ALA A 60 -6.48 2.39 -14.15
N LEU A 61 -6.89 3.63 -14.39
CA LEU A 61 -8.23 4.00 -14.82
C LEU A 61 -8.19 4.56 -16.24
N ASP A 62 -9.18 4.22 -17.06
CA ASP A 62 -9.33 4.76 -18.40
C ASP A 62 -10.21 6.02 -18.37
N PRO A 63 -9.65 7.22 -18.62
CA PRO A 63 -10.42 8.46 -18.62
C PRO A 63 -11.44 8.53 -19.76
N ARG A 64 -11.22 7.82 -20.87
CA ARG A 64 -12.13 7.77 -22.03
C ARG A 64 -13.29 6.81 -21.80
N ALA A 65 -13.17 5.91 -20.82
CA ALA A 65 -14.21 5.00 -20.39
C ALA A 65 -14.76 5.37 -19.01
N HIS A 66 -14.98 6.66 -18.76
CA HIS A 66 -15.60 7.17 -17.51
C HIS A 66 -14.86 6.75 -16.22
N GLY A 67 -13.53 6.57 -16.30
CA GLY A 67 -12.73 6.15 -15.16
C GLY A 67 -12.83 4.65 -14.84
N ASN A 68 -13.27 3.83 -15.80
CA ASN A 68 -13.32 2.39 -15.62
C ASN A 68 -11.93 1.82 -15.27
N LEU A 69 -11.92 0.86 -14.34
CA LEU A 69 -10.72 0.14 -13.94
C LEU A 69 -10.18 -0.72 -15.09
N VAL A 70 -8.93 -0.48 -15.49
CA VAL A 70 -8.22 -1.27 -16.50
C VAL A 70 -7.46 -2.42 -15.83
N TRP A 71 -6.70 -2.09 -14.79
CA TRP A 71 -6.01 -3.07 -13.96
C TRP A 71 -5.80 -2.54 -12.54
N SER A 72 -5.56 -3.47 -11.63
CA SER A 72 -5.22 -3.22 -10.24
C SER A 72 -4.07 -4.15 -9.86
N HIS A 73 -3.13 -3.66 -9.07
CA HIS A 73 -2.01 -4.42 -8.56
C HIS A 73 -1.79 -4.06 -7.08
N GLU A 74 -1.55 -5.07 -6.26
CA GLU A 74 -1.16 -4.92 -4.86
C GLU A 74 0.36 -5.02 -4.77
N THR A 75 1.02 -4.06 -4.13
CA THR A 75 2.49 -3.97 -4.15
C THR A 75 3.22 -4.95 -3.21
N GLY A 76 2.50 -5.78 -2.46
CA GLY A 76 3.06 -6.72 -1.50
C GLY A 76 2.39 -6.62 -0.12
N PRO A 77 2.89 -7.33 0.91
CA PRO A 77 2.20 -7.40 2.18
C PRO A 77 2.28 -6.05 2.93
N GLY A 78 1.12 -5.41 3.08
CA GLY A 78 0.97 -4.15 3.82
C GLY A 78 0.87 -2.91 2.93
N GLY A 79 0.56 -1.77 3.54
CA GLY A 79 0.38 -0.52 2.80
C GLY A 79 1.67 0.13 2.35
N LEU A 80 1.60 0.93 1.27
CA LEU A 80 2.71 1.75 0.77
C LEU A 80 3.24 2.73 1.83
N LEU A 81 2.38 3.14 2.76
CA LEU A 81 2.78 3.89 3.94
C LEU A 81 2.77 3.02 5.19
N SER A 82 3.95 2.54 5.57
CA SER A 82 4.23 2.07 6.93
C SER A 82 4.92 3.20 7.72
N SER A 83 4.13 4.06 8.36
CA SER A 83 4.65 5.14 9.22
C SER A 83 4.03 5.07 10.61
N SER A 84 4.84 5.25 11.66
CA SER A 84 4.31 5.45 13.02
C SER A 84 3.45 6.72 13.12
N LEU A 85 3.67 7.70 12.24
CA LEU A 85 2.89 8.94 12.19
C LEU A 85 1.45 8.72 11.71
N SER A 86 1.17 7.71 10.87
CA SER A 86 -0.20 7.45 10.38
C SER A 86 -1.13 6.86 11.45
N ARG A 87 -0.53 6.39 12.56
CA ARG A 87 -1.19 5.91 13.79
C ARG A 87 -1.20 6.95 14.90
N LEU A 88 -0.59 8.12 14.68
CA LEU A 88 -0.55 9.17 15.68
C LEU A 88 -1.92 9.82 15.78
N GLU A 89 -2.63 9.48 16.84
CA GLU A 89 -3.86 10.16 17.23
C GLU A 89 -3.54 11.20 18.29
N MET A 90 -3.82 12.46 17.98
CA MET A 90 -3.63 13.56 18.92
C MET A 90 -4.97 13.97 19.49
N HIS A 91 -4.99 14.28 20.78
CA HIS A 91 -6.15 14.83 21.45
C HIS A 91 -6.03 16.35 21.45
N ASN A 92 -6.84 17.03 20.63
CA ASN A 92 -6.89 18.50 20.63
C ASN A 92 -8.25 18.94 21.17
N ARG A 93 -8.28 19.64 22.30
CA ARG A 93 -9.52 20.15 22.94
C ARG A 93 -10.62 19.08 23.12
N GLY A 94 -10.23 17.84 23.42
CA GLY A 94 -11.19 16.73 23.60
C GLY A 94 -11.60 16.00 22.33
N GLN A 95 -11.10 16.40 21.15
CA GLN A 95 -11.38 15.74 19.88
C GLN A 95 -10.19 14.85 19.48
N ARG A 96 -10.48 13.58 19.11
CA ARG A 96 -9.49 12.67 18.50
C ARG A 96 -9.25 13.12 17.06
N VAL A 97 -8.01 13.44 16.77
CA VAL A 97 -7.58 13.91 15.46
C VAL A 97 -6.50 12.98 14.93
N ARG A 98 -6.68 12.47 13.72
CA ARG A 98 -5.72 11.61 13.03
C ARG A 98 -4.76 12.45 12.21
N LEU A 99 -3.46 12.18 12.37
CA LEU A 99 -2.44 12.76 11.50
C LEU A 99 -2.37 11.98 10.18
N ILE A 100 -2.34 12.69 9.05
CA ILE A 100 -2.19 12.10 7.71
C ILE A 100 -0.92 12.68 7.08
N PRO A 101 0.14 11.88 6.90
CA PRO A 101 1.31 12.30 6.14
C PRO A 101 1.06 12.21 4.64
N SER A 102 1.58 13.17 3.88
CA SER A 102 1.67 13.11 2.41
C SER A 102 3.08 12.73 1.94
N LEU A 103 3.19 12.36 0.66
CA LEU A 103 4.44 11.90 0.05
C LEU A 103 5.54 12.98 -0.02
N ASP A 104 5.14 14.25 -0.11
CA ASP A 104 6.05 15.41 -0.07
C ASP A 104 6.50 15.79 1.36
N GLY A 105 6.07 15.03 2.36
CA GLY A 105 6.39 15.30 3.77
C GLY A 105 5.51 16.36 4.44
N SER A 106 4.53 16.94 3.72
CA SER A 106 3.50 17.76 4.34
C SER A 106 2.62 16.93 5.29
N LEU A 107 2.02 17.58 6.29
CA LEU A 107 1.17 16.91 7.27
C LEU A 107 -0.22 17.54 7.29
N TYR A 108 -1.21 16.68 7.44
CA TYR A 108 -2.61 17.07 7.55
C TYR A 108 -3.21 16.49 8.83
N LYS A 109 -4.28 17.13 9.28
CA LYS A 109 -5.13 16.61 10.35
C LYS A 109 -6.50 16.26 9.82
N PHE A 110 -7.04 15.14 10.30
CA PHE A 110 -8.39 14.68 10.00
C PHE A 110 -9.17 14.47 11.30
N ASN A 111 -10.33 15.12 11.43
CA ASN A 111 -11.18 15.05 12.62
C ASN A 111 -12.41 14.13 12.45
N GLY A 112 -12.54 13.44 11.30
CA GLY A 112 -13.72 12.66 10.94
C GLY A 112 -14.58 13.31 9.86
N GLU A 113 -14.51 14.64 9.71
CA GLU A 113 -15.33 15.42 8.77
C GLU A 113 -14.47 16.20 7.77
N THR A 114 -13.41 16.85 8.23
CA THR A 114 -12.57 17.74 7.43
C THR A 114 -11.10 17.35 7.47
N VAL A 115 -10.40 17.63 6.37
CA VAL A 115 -8.95 17.52 6.25
C VAL A 115 -8.36 18.93 6.16
N GLU A 116 -7.45 19.26 7.07
CA GLU A 116 -6.81 20.59 7.12
C GLU A 116 -5.28 20.45 7.14
N PRO A 117 -4.54 21.31 6.42
CA PRO A 117 -3.08 21.30 6.44
C PRO A 117 -2.55 21.77 7.81
N LEU A 118 -1.47 21.16 8.25
CA LEU A 118 -0.73 21.58 9.44
C LEU A 118 0.47 22.44 9.04
N PRO A 119 0.82 23.47 9.83
CA PRO A 119 1.99 24.30 9.59
C PRO A 119 3.28 23.61 10.05
N LEU A 120 3.40 22.29 9.84
CA LEU A 120 4.50 21.43 10.29
C LEU A 120 4.72 20.34 9.24
N SER A 121 5.98 19.96 8.99
CA SER A 121 6.33 18.85 8.10
C SER A 121 6.83 17.64 8.88
N ALA A 122 6.87 16.48 8.21
CA ALA A 122 7.47 15.27 8.75
C ALA A 122 8.94 15.48 9.15
N ASP A 123 9.72 16.23 8.34
CA ASP A 123 11.11 16.58 8.66
C ASP A 123 11.26 17.38 9.95
N PHE A 124 10.32 18.29 10.22
CA PHE A 124 10.32 19.07 11.45
C PHE A 124 10.14 18.16 12.68
N LEU A 125 9.21 17.21 12.60
CA LEU A 125 9.00 16.22 13.67
C LEU A 125 10.25 15.35 13.86
N LEU A 126 10.87 14.88 12.78
CA LEU A 126 12.10 14.09 12.84
C LEU A 126 13.24 14.86 13.51
N ARG A 127 13.47 16.13 13.14
CA ARG A 127 14.51 16.96 13.79
C ARG A 127 14.27 17.18 15.28
N SER A 128 13.01 17.26 15.71
CA SER A 128 12.68 17.37 17.13
C SER A 128 12.90 16.08 17.92
N SER A 129 12.76 14.90 17.31
CA SER A 129 12.99 13.62 18.01
C SER A 129 14.47 13.36 18.27
N TYR A 130 15.36 13.80 17.38
CA TYR A 130 16.82 13.67 17.56
C TYR A 130 17.40 14.55 18.67
N ARG A 131 16.66 15.52 19.21
CA ARG A 131 17.13 16.39 20.30
C ARG A 131 16.86 15.82 21.70
N LEU A 132 16.14 14.71 21.81
CA LEU A 132 15.83 14.04 23.07
C LEU A 132 16.76 12.84 23.36
N GLY A 133 17.84 12.70 22.60
CA GLY A 133 18.87 11.66 22.76
C GLY A 133 20.18 12.21 23.27
#